data_AF-A5ZN88-F1
#
_entry.id   AF-A5ZN88-F1
#
_cell.length_a   1.000
_cell.length_b   1.000
_cell.length_c   1.000
_cell.angle_alpha   90.00
_cell.angle_beta   90.00
_cell.angle_gamma   90.00
#
_symmetry.space_group_name_H-M   'P 1'
#
loop_
_entity.id
_entity.type
_entity.pdbx_description
1 polymer ?
#
loop_
_entity_poly.entity_id
_entity_poly.type
_entity_poly.pdbx_seq_one_letter_code
_entity_poly.pdbx_strand_id
1 'polypeptide(L)'
;MHETAENNTYELVAGDKYLKISQAGSIVNFYCSDVEFICYWVPYFDIDSDYGRYIEKVNPRDTYLSAAVQCGNGIRILRQDLWEMIITFLISQQNNISRIRSCIERLCVRYGEKLKAGDIEYYSFPTPQQLSGATEEELRRLGMGYRARYIVETTRSILEGEVSLEKLYQMKYYRRARKELMKLSGVGEKVADCICLFALHHMDAFPIDTHIRQVLNEHYRRGFPNRRYHGMRGIMQQYIFYYELIGERGKI
;
A
#
# COMPACT_ATOMS: atom_id res chain seq x y z
N MET A 1 9.91 -0.23 1.73
CA MET A 1 10.66 0.71 2.59
C MET A 1 11.03 0.03 3.89
N HIS A 2 12.32 0.06 4.24
CA HIS A 2 12.84 -0.43 5.51
C HIS A 2 13.85 0.58 6.06
N GLU A 3 13.94 0.67 7.39
CA GLU A 3 14.93 1.51 8.06
C GLU A 3 16.28 0.81 8.03
N THR A 4 17.33 1.58 7.76
CA THR A 4 18.72 1.09 7.74
C THR A 4 19.31 1.13 9.15
N ALA A 5 20.55 0.66 9.31
CA ALA A 5 21.30 0.83 10.56
C ALA A 5 21.65 2.30 10.85
N GLU A 6 21.64 3.16 9.83
CA GLU A 6 21.77 4.61 10.00
C GLU A 6 20.42 5.17 10.49
N ASN A 7 20.45 5.86 11.63
CA ASN A 7 19.25 6.39 12.28
C ASN A 7 18.48 7.35 11.36
N ASN A 8 17.15 7.20 11.26
CA ASN A 8 16.27 7.99 10.37
C ASN A 8 16.64 7.93 8.88
N THR A 9 17.32 6.87 8.46
CA THR A 9 17.63 6.60 7.06
C THR A 9 16.87 5.37 6.61
N TYR A 10 16.19 5.47 5.46
CA TYR A 10 15.37 4.42 4.90
C TYR A 10 15.74 4.13 3.47
N GLU A 11 15.53 2.87 3.09
CA GLU A 11 15.71 2.41 1.72
C GLU A 11 14.44 1.74 1.23
N LEU A 12 14.11 1.99 -0.05
CA LEU A 12 13.01 1.34 -0.72
C LEU A 12 13.33 1.06 -2.18
N VAL A 13 12.70 0.00 -2.68
CA VAL A 13 12.54 -0.26 -4.11
C VAL A 13 11.08 -0.01 -4.43
N ALA A 14 10.81 0.76 -5.48
CA ALA A 14 9.47 0.95 -6.03
C ALA A 14 9.54 0.85 -7.55
N GLY A 15 8.80 -0.10 -8.13
CA GLY A 15 8.95 -0.44 -9.55
C GLY A 15 10.38 -0.88 -9.86
N ASP A 16 11.07 -0.12 -10.72
CA ASP A 16 12.46 -0.33 -11.12
C ASP A 16 13.46 0.56 -10.39
N LYS A 17 13.00 1.42 -9.47
CA LYS A 17 13.84 2.44 -8.82
C LYS A 17 14.21 2.06 -7.41
N TYR A 18 15.47 2.28 -7.08
CA TYR A 18 15.97 2.28 -5.72
C TYR A 18 16.09 3.71 -5.21
N LEU A 19 15.68 3.93 -3.97
CA LEU A 19 15.83 5.21 -3.30
C LEU A 19 16.31 5.01 -1.86
N LYS A 20 17.38 5.72 -1.52
CA LYS A 20 17.75 6.04 -0.14
C LYS A 20 17.13 7.38 0.22
N ILE A 21 16.56 7.50 1.41
CA ILE A 21 16.10 8.76 2.01
C ILE A 21 16.61 8.90 3.43
N SER A 22 16.89 10.11 3.87
CA SER A 22 17.23 10.40 5.26
C SER A 22 16.42 11.59 5.78
N GLN A 23 16.14 11.61 7.07
CA GLN A 23 15.43 12.72 7.71
C GLN A 23 16.24 13.31 8.85
N ALA A 24 16.40 14.64 8.81
CA ALA A 24 17.00 15.44 9.88
C ALA A 24 16.02 16.56 10.27
N GLY A 25 15.27 16.36 11.35
CA GLY A 25 14.21 17.27 11.76
C GLY A 25 13.12 17.37 10.69
N SER A 26 12.86 18.57 10.19
CA SER A 26 11.87 18.83 9.12
C SER A 26 12.44 18.66 7.71
N ILE A 27 13.74 18.38 7.56
CA ILE A 27 14.39 18.24 6.26
C ILE A 27 14.45 16.76 5.90
N VAL A 28 13.93 16.41 4.74
CA VAL A 28 14.01 15.06 4.15
C VAL A 28 14.91 15.13 2.92
N ASN A 29 15.98 14.34 2.90
CA ASN A 29 16.90 14.24 1.78
C ASN A 29 16.55 13.02 0.94
N PHE A 30 16.43 13.22 -0.38
CA PHE A 30 16.24 12.16 -1.36
C PHE A 30 17.55 11.97 -2.12
N TYR A 31 18.14 10.77 -2.04
CA TYR A 31 19.40 10.46 -2.72
C TYR A 31 19.11 9.92 -4.12
N CYS A 32 18.70 10.80 -5.03
CA CYS A 32 18.40 10.52 -6.42
C CYS A 32 18.63 11.78 -7.29
N SER A 33 18.46 11.68 -8.61
CA SER A 33 18.54 12.86 -9.49
C SER A 33 17.31 13.76 -9.34
N ASP A 34 17.45 15.06 -9.64
CA ASP A 34 16.32 16.01 -9.60
C ASP A 34 15.15 15.56 -10.50
N VAL A 35 15.47 15.03 -11.69
CA VAL A 35 14.46 14.53 -12.64
C VAL A 35 13.70 13.35 -12.03
N GLU A 36 14.39 12.41 -11.40
CA GLU A 36 13.75 11.27 -10.75
C GLU A 36 12.91 11.71 -9.55
N PHE A 37 13.43 12.62 -8.73
CA PHE A 37 12.71 13.20 -7.61
C PHE A 37 11.39 13.82 -8.07
N ILE A 38 11.44 14.73 -9.04
CA ILE A 38 10.26 15.48 -9.52
C ILE A 38 9.28 14.57 -10.25
N CYS A 39 9.75 13.70 -11.15
CA CYS A 39 8.86 12.92 -12.01
C CYS A 39 8.32 11.65 -11.36
N TYR A 40 9.02 11.08 -10.37
CA TYR A 40 8.66 9.80 -9.77
C TYR A 40 8.38 9.91 -8.27
N TRP A 41 9.29 10.50 -7.48
CA TRP A 41 9.16 10.46 -6.02
C TRP A 41 8.17 11.48 -5.46
N VAL A 42 8.07 12.69 -6.03
CA VAL A 42 7.02 13.67 -5.70
C VAL A 42 5.62 13.05 -5.81
N PRO A 43 5.22 12.43 -6.94
CA PRO A 43 3.91 11.78 -7.02
C PRO A 43 3.81 10.50 -6.17
N TYR A 44 4.89 9.72 -6.02
CA TYR A 44 4.88 8.48 -5.22
C TYR A 44 4.62 8.74 -3.73
N PHE A 45 5.30 9.75 -3.15
CA PHE A 45 5.12 10.15 -1.75
C PHE A 45 3.98 11.15 -1.54
N ASP A 46 3.26 11.48 -2.62
CA ASP A 46 2.15 12.43 -2.63
C ASP A 46 2.57 13.80 -2.05
N ILE A 47 3.79 14.28 -2.35
CA ILE A 47 4.43 15.42 -1.68
C ILE A 47 3.62 16.72 -1.85
N ASP A 48 3.00 16.92 -3.01
CA ASP A 48 2.24 18.13 -3.32
C ASP A 48 0.93 18.28 -2.52
N SER A 49 0.44 17.19 -1.92
CA SER A 49 -0.79 17.21 -1.12
C SER A 49 -0.57 17.86 0.25
N ASP A 50 -1.45 18.80 0.60
CA ASP A 50 -1.47 19.46 1.91
C ASP A 50 -2.25 18.62 2.94
N TYR A 51 -1.53 17.73 3.64
CA TYR A 51 -2.11 16.90 4.70
C TYR A 51 -2.55 17.71 5.92
N GLY A 52 -2.01 18.91 6.12
CA GLY A 52 -2.43 19.81 7.20
C GLY A 52 -3.92 20.16 7.08
N ARG A 53 -4.40 20.44 5.87
CA ARG A 53 -5.83 20.69 5.60
C ARG A 53 -6.74 19.52 5.92
N TYR A 54 -6.26 18.28 5.81
CA TYR A 54 -7.02 17.10 6.20
C TYR A 54 -7.09 16.99 7.73
N ILE A 55 -5.97 17.22 8.41
CA ILE A 55 -5.89 17.23 9.87
C ILE A 55 -6.82 18.30 10.46
N GLU A 56 -6.82 19.51 9.91
CA GLU A 56 -7.68 20.62 10.36
C GLU A 56 -9.19 20.33 10.24
N LYS A 57 -9.59 19.44 9.33
CA LYS A 57 -11.01 19.05 9.14
C LYS A 57 -11.50 18.04 10.17
N VAL A 58 -10.62 17.45 10.97
CA VAL A 58 -11.00 16.49 12.02
C VAL A 58 -11.95 17.17 13.00
N ASN A 59 -13.03 16.49 13.38
CA ASN A 59 -13.96 17.03 14.36
C ASN A 59 -13.27 17.08 15.74
N PRO A 60 -13.07 18.26 16.37
CA PRO A 60 -12.40 18.33 17.66
C PRO A 60 -13.19 17.68 18.80
N ARG A 61 -14.49 17.40 18.60
CA ARG A 61 -15.32 16.63 19.56
C ARG A 61 -15.15 15.11 19.40
N ASP A 62 -14.54 14.66 18.32
CA ASP A 62 -14.16 13.26 18.12
C ASP A 62 -12.78 13.04 18.75
N THR A 63 -12.77 12.77 20.06
CA THR A 63 -11.54 12.69 20.85
C THR A 63 -10.66 11.52 20.42
N TYR A 64 -11.26 10.39 20.02
CA TYR A 64 -10.52 9.24 19.52
C TYR A 64 -9.81 9.56 18.21
N LEU A 65 -10.52 10.10 17.20
CA LEU A 65 -9.90 10.45 15.92
C LEU A 65 -8.83 11.54 16.08
N SER A 66 -9.08 12.51 16.97
CA SER A 66 -8.12 13.57 17.27
C SER A 66 -6.81 13.01 17.84
N ALA A 67 -6.89 12.05 18.77
CA ALA A 67 -5.72 11.35 19.30
C ALA A 67 -5.00 10.52 18.22
N ALA A 68 -5.75 9.79 17.39
CA ALA A 68 -5.19 9.00 16.30
C ALA A 68 -4.43 9.87 15.28
N VAL A 69 -4.98 11.03 14.93
CA VAL A 69 -4.36 12.00 14.02
C VAL A 69 -3.11 12.62 14.64
N GLN A 70 -3.14 12.98 15.93
CA GLN A 70 -1.96 13.49 16.63
C GLN A 70 -0.82 12.46 16.68
N CYS A 71 -1.15 11.19 16.92
CA CYS A 71 -0.19 10.10 16.94
C CYS A 71 0.45 9.85 15.57
N GLY A 72 -0.34 9.95 14.49
CA GLY A 72 0.09 9.61 13.13
C GLY A 72 0.29 10.81 12.20
N ASN A 73 0.50 12.02 12.69
CA ASN A 73 0.46 13.26 11.87
C ASN A 73 1.46 13.31 10.69
N GLY A 74 2.49 12.47 10.70
CA GLY A 74 3.46 12.32 9.60
C GLY A 74 3.06 11.32 8.51
N ILE A 75 1.93 10.61 8.65
CA ILE A 75 1.48 9.61 7.66
C ILE A 75 1.08 10.28 6.35
N ARG A 76 1.56 9.70 5.25
CA ARG A 76 1.15 10.02 3.88
C ARG A 76 0.68 8.76 3.15
N ILE A 77 -0.27 8.91 2.24
CA ILE A 77 -0.74 7.82 1.38
C ILE A 77 0.16 7.74 0.15
N LEU A 78 1.00 6.71 0.10
CA LEU A 78 1.84 6.46 -1.07
C LEU A 78 0.96 6.11 -2.29
N ARG A 79 1.43 6.52 -3.48
CA ARG A 79 0.85 6.16 -4.77
C ARG A 79 1.72 5.11 -5.46
N GLN A 80 1.57 3.88 -5.00
CA GLN A 80 2.38 2.74 -5.41
C GLN A 80 1.92 2.15 -6.75
N ASP A 81 2.77 1.30 -7.34
CA ASP A 81 2.44 0.60 -8.59
C ASP A 81 1.20 -0.29 -8.42
N LEU A 82 0.32 -0.27 -9.43
CA LEU A 82 -0.96 -0.98 -9.39
C LEU A 82 -0.77 -2.50 -9.37
N TRP A 83 0.13 -3.01 -10.21
CA TRP A 83 0.38 -4.44 -10.29
C TRP A 83 1.02 -4.97 -9.01
N GLU A 84 2.03 -4.26 -8.52
CA GLU A 84 2.69 -4.56 -7.24
C GLU A 84 1.70 -4.58 -6.09
N MET A 85 0.79 -3.61 -6.01
CA MET A 85 -0.24 -3.57 -4.96
C MET A 85 -1.28 -4.69 -5.08
N ILE A 86 -1.67 -5.08 -6.30
CA ILE A 86 -2.57 -6.22 -6.50
C ILE A 86 -1.94 -7.48 -5.89
N ILE A 87 -0.70 -7.81 -6.29
CA ILE A 87 -0.02 -9.02 -5.81
C ILE A 87 0.29 -8.92 -4.31
N THR A 88 0.77 -7.77 -3.83
CA THR A 88 1.09 -7.54 -2.42
C THR A 88 -0.13 -7.75 -1.52
N PHE A 89 -1.29 -7.18 -1.89
CA PHE A 89 -2.48 -7.34 -1.07
C PHE A 89 -3.10 -8.74 -1.19
N LEU A 90 -2.93 -9.45 -2.31
CA LEU A 90 -3.25 -10.88 -2.39
C LEU A 90 -2.42 -11.68 -1.37
N ILE A 91 -1.10 -11.44 -1.29
CA ILE A 91 -0.17 -12.07 -0.33
C ILE A 91 -0.53 -11.70 1.12
N SER A 92 -1.07 -10.50 1.34
CA SER A 92 -1.39 -9.97 2.68
C SER A 92 -2.55 -10.65 3.39
N GLN A 93 -3.47 -11.28 2.65
CA GLN A 93 -4.69 -11.87 3.20
C GLN A 93 -4.36 -12.87 4.30
N GLN A 94 -4.88 -12.74 5.52
CA GLN A 94 -4.67 -13.71 6.62
C GLN A 94 -3.18 -14.06 6.83
N ASN A 95 -2.34 -13.03 6.86
CA ASN A 95 -0.90 -13.13 6.98
C ASN A 95 -0.36 -12.06 7.93
N ASN A 96 0.91 -12.12 8.31
CA ASN A 96 1.55 -11.10 9.14
C ASN A 96 2.63 -10.34 8.34
N ILE A 97 2.92 -9.11 8.76
CA ILE A 97 3.80 -8.18 8.03
C ILE A 97 5.17 -8.78 7.72
N SER A 98 5.77 -9.51 8.68
CA SER A 98 7.09 -10.14 8.48
C SER A 98 7.07 -11.20 7.37
N ARG A 99 6.07 -12.10 7.40
CA ARG A 99 5.90 -13.12 6.36
C ARG A 99 5.55 -12.52 5.00
N ILE A 100 4.74 -11.46 4.97
CA ILE A 100 4.38 -10.77 3.72
C ILE A 100 5.64 -10.21 3.06
N ARG A 101 6.47 -9.47 3.81
CA ARG A 101 7.75 -8.92 3.31
C ARG A 101 8.65 -10.01 2.76
N SER A 102 8.85 -11.08 3.53
CA SER A 102 9.68 -12.21 3.12
C SER A 102 9.16 -12.94 1.87
N CYS A 103 7.83 -13.04 1.71
CA CYS A 103 7.22 -13.56 0.49
C CYS A 103 7.50 -12.68 -0.72
N ILE A 104 7.35 -11.36 -0.58
CA ILE A 104 7.62 -10.38 -1.65
C ILE A 104 9.10 -10.42 -2.04
N GLU A 105 10.02 -10.40 -1.07
CA GLU A 105 11.46 -10.49 -1.33
C GLU A 105 11.82 -11.75 -2.14
N ARG A 106 11.32 -12.92 -1.74
CA ARG A 106 11.53 -14.17 -2.49
C ARG A 106 10.92 -14.12 -3.89
N LEU A 107 9.78 -13.47 -4.07
CA LEU A 107 9.13 -13.30 -5.36
C LEU A 107 10.00 -12.42 -6.29
N CYS A 108 10.46 -11.27 -5.80
CA CYS A 108 11.34 -10.36 -6.54
C CYS A 108 12.67 -11.03 -6.91
N VAL A 109 13.32 -11.75 -5.97
CA VAL A 109 14.57 -12.46 -6.26
C VAL A 109 14.38 -13.55 -7.34
N ARG A 110 13.24 -14.26 -7.32
CA ARG A 110 13.00 -15.41 -8.22
C ARG A 110 12.53 -15.01 -9.62
N TYR A 111 11.74 -13.94 -9.75
CA TYR A 111 11.07 -13.56 -11.00
C TYR A 111 11.32 -12.11 -11.43
N GLY A 112 11.84 -11.27 -10.54
CA GLY A 112 12.18 -9.88 -10.85
C GLY A 112 13.49 -9.76 -11.63
N GLU A 113 13.76 -8.56 -12.11
CA GLU A 113 15.02 -8.24 -12.78
C GLU A 113 16.06 -7.81 -11.74
N LYS A 114 17.29 -8.33 -11.86
CA LYS A 114 18.40 -7.89 -11.03
C LYS A 114 18.91 -6.53 -11.54
N LEU A 115 18.83 -5.51 -10.70
CA LEU A 115 19.20 -4.14 -10.98
C LEU A 115 20.32 -3.68 -10.03
N LYS A 116 20.94 -2.54 -10.37
CA LYS A 116 22.05 -1.97 -9.60
C LYS A 116 21.93 -0.44 -9.52
N ALA A 117 22.08 0.10 -8.31
CA ALA A 117 22.15 1.53 -8.03
C ALA A 117 23.42 1.82 -7.21
N GLY A 118 24.44 2.39 -7.85
CA GLY A 118 25.77 2.50 -7.23
C GLY A 118 26.32 1.11 -6.93
N ASP A 119 26.66 0.82 -5.68
CA ASP A 119 27.12 -0.50 -5.22
C ASP A 119 26.00 -1.41 -4.69
N ILE A 120 24.75 -0.93 -4.68
CA ILE A 120 23.60 -1.68 -4.19
C ILE A 120 23.00 -2.51 -5.32
N GLU A 121 22.96 -3.83 -5.12
CA GLU A 121 22.20 -4.75 -5.97
C GLU A 121 20.80 -4.97 -5.38
N TYR A 122 19.77 -4.88 -6.22
CA TYR A 122 18.39 -5.09 -5.81
C TYR A 122 17.61 -5.81 -6.91
N TYR A 123 16.39 -6.26 -6.60
CA TYR A 123 15.51 -6.91 -7.57
C TYR A 123 14.23 -6.09 -7.74
N SER A 124 13.82 -5.84 -8.99
CA SER A 124 12.54 -5.19 -9.27
C SER A 124 11.36 -6.07 -8.90
N PHE A 125 10.19 -5.47 -8.73
CA PHE A 125 8.96 -6.24 -8.65
C PHE A 125 8.66 -6.88 -10.02
N PRO A 126 8.34 -8.17 -10.10
CA PRO A 126 8.20 -8.84 -11.39
C PRO A 126 6.95 -8.35 -12.14
N THR A 127 7.11 -8.10 -13.43
CA THR A 127 6.00 -7.74 -14.34
C THR A 127 4.99 -8.89 -14.49
N PRO A 128 3.76 -8.62 -14.98
CA PRO A 128 2.82 -9.69 -15.32
C PRO A 128 3.42 -10.74 -16.25
N GLN A 129 4.22 -10.32 -17.24
CA GLN A 129 4.90 -11.21 -18.19
C GLN A 129 5.96 -12.07 -17.49
N GLN A 130 6.75 -11.52 -16.57
CA GLN A 130 7.72 -12.31 -15.81
C GLN A 130 7.03 -13.33 -14.89
N LEU A 131 5.90 -12.97 -14.30
CA LEU A 131 5.11 -13.89 -13.47
C LEU A 131 4.28 -14.91 -14.26
N SER A 132 4.13 -14.76 -15.58
CA SER A 132 3.37 -15.71 -16.40
C SER A 132 3.99 -17.09 -16.42
N GLY A 133 5.31 -17.19 -16.21
CA GLY A 133 6.04 -18.46 -16.13
C GLY A 133 5.96 -19.13 -14.76
N ALA A 134 5.39 -18.49 -13.74
CA ALA A 134 5.32 -19.04 -12.39
C ALA A 134 4.19 -20.07 -12.27
N THR A 135 4.51 -21.28 -11.81
CA THR A 135 3.47 -22.27 -11.49
C THR A 135 2.95 -22.11 -10.07
N GLU A 136 1.73 -22.61 -9.80
CA GLU A 136 1.17 -22.59 -8.43
C GLU A 136 2.12 -23.31 -7.43
N GLU A 137 2.71 -24.43 -7.85
CA GLU A 137 3.64 -25.20 -7.03
C GLU A 137 4.92 -24.43 -6.70
N GLU A 138 5.49 -23.70 -7.67
CA GLU A 138 6.63 -22.82 -7.43
C GLU A 138 6.29 -21.72 -6.43
N LEU A 139 5.16 -21.03 -6.61
CA LEU A 139 4.74 -19.96 -5.70
C LEU A 139 4.43 -20.50 -4.29
N ARG A 140 3.91 -21.73 -4.18
CA ARG A 140 3.77 -22.42 -2.88
C ARG A 140 5.10 -22.65 -2.21
N ARG A 141 6.14 -23.07 -2.95
CA ARG A 141 7.53 -23.20 -2.45
C ARG A 141 8.10 -21.85 -1.98
N LEU A 142 7.68 -20.73 -2.57
CA LEU A 142 8.02 -19.39 -2.11
C LEU A 142 7.22 -18.91 -0.87
N GLY A 143 6.34 -19.75 -0.30
CA GLY A 143 5.61 -19.45 0.93
C GLY A 143 4.26 -18.76 0.73
N MET A 144 3.74 -18.67 -0.50
CA MET A 144 2.45 -18.02 -0.78
C MET A 144 1.25 -18.83 -0.28
N GLY A 145 1.43 -20.14 -0.06
CA GLY A 145 0.37 -21.04 0.41
C GLY A 145 -0.80 -21.10 -0.58
N TYR A 146 -2.04 -21.06 -0.07
CA TYR A 146 -3.24 -21.08 -0.92
C TYR A 146 -3.34 -19.86 -1.87
N ARG A 147 -2.65 -18.75 -1.56
CA ARG A 147 -2.65 -17.52 -2.36
C ARG A 147 -1.87 -17.68 -3.67
N ALA A 148 -1.03 -18.72 -3.77
CA ALA A 148 -0.33 -19.07 -5.00
C ALA A 148 -1.31 -19.20 -6.18
N ARG A 149 -2.44 -19.89 -5.96
CA ARG A 149 -3.50 -20.03 -6.96
C ARG A 149 -4.05 -18.67 -7.40
N TYR A 150 -4.33 -17.77 -6.45
CA TYR A 150 -4.85 -16.43 -6.75
C TYR A 150 -3.89 -15.60 -7.59
N ILE A 151 -2.59 -15.70 -7.30
CA ILE A 151 -1.55 -15.00 -8.07
C ILE A 151 -1.52 -15.53 -9.50
N VAL A 152 -1.48 -16.86 -9.72
CA VAL A 152 -1.48 -17.45 -11.07
C VAL A 152 -2.73 -17.04 -11.86
N GLU A 153 -3.92 -17.19 -11.26
CA GLU A 153 -5.18 -16.84 -11.90
C GLU A 153 -5.27 -15.33 -12.20
N THR A 154 -4.81 -14.48 -11.29
CA THR A 154 -4.77 -13.02 -11.48
C THR A 154 -3.81 -12.63 -12.59
N THR A 155 -2.58 -13.16 -12.61
CA THR A 155 -1.60 -12.92 -13.67
C THR A 155 -2.18 -13.26 -15.04
N ARG A 156 -2.83 -14.43 -15.15
CA ARG A 156 -3.50 -14.85 -16.39
C ARG A 156 -4.62 -13.89 -16.80
N SER A 157 -5.52 -13.54 -15.88
CA SER A 157 -6.64 -12.62 -16.15
C SER A 157 -6.17 -11.24 -16.65
N ILE A 158 -5.05 -10.74 -16.10
CA ILE A 158 -4.40 -9.50 -16.58
C ILE A 158 -3.83 -9.66 -17.99
N LEU A 159 -3.10 -10.75 -18.25
CA LEU A 159 -2.43 -10.99 -19.55
C LEU A 159 -3.42 -11.29 -20.68
N GLU A 160 -4.52 -11.98 -20.38
CA GLU A 160 -5.61 -12.27 -21.31
C GLU A 160 -6.52 -11.05 -21.54
N GLY A 161 -6.35 -9.97 -20.76
CA GLY A 161 -7.08 -8.72 -20.91
C GLY A 161 -8.51 -8.74 -20.34
N GLU A 162 -8.87 -9.77 -19.57
CA GLU A 162 -10.14 -9.83 -18.84
C GLU A 162 -10.27 -8.67 -17.85
N VAL A 163 -9.15 -8.33 -17.19
CA VAL A 163 -8.98 -7.13 -16.36
C VAL A 163 -7.78 -6.35 -16.89
N SER A 164 -8.00 -5.09 -17.24
CA SER A 164 -6.95 -4.22 -17.79
C SER A 164 -6.41 -3.27 -16.72
N LEU A 165 -5.10 -3.37 -16.44
CA LEU A 165 -4.39 -2.46 -15.53
C LEU A 165 -4.48 -1.00 -15.99
N GLU A 166 -4.35 -0.75 -17.29
CA GLU A 166 -4.46 0.59 -17.87
C GLU A 166 -5.85 1.18 -17.64
N LYS A 167 -6.91 0.41 -17.93
CA LYS A 167 -8.29 0.87 -17.70
C LYS A 167 -8.54 1.13 -16.21
N LEU A 168 -8.06 0.25 -15.33
CA LEU A 168 -8.15 0.43 -13.87
C LEU A 168 -7.49 1.74 -13.42
N TYR A 169 -6.28 2.01 -13.89
CA TYR A 169 -5.53 3.22 -13.57
C TYR A 169 -6.27 4.50 -13.98
N GLN A 170 -7.00 4.47 -15.10
CA GLN A 170 -7.76 5.61 -15.61
C GLN A 170 -9.16 5.76 -14.96
N MET A 171 -9.62 4.80 -14.14
CA MET A 171 -10.95 4.88 -13.54
C MET A 171 -11.02 5.98 -12.49
N LYS A 172 -11.76 7.06 -12.79
CA LYS A 172 -11.94 8.17 -11.82
C LYS A 172 -12.85 7.83 -10.64
N TYR A 173 -13.77 6.88 -10.82
CA TYR A 173 -14.78 6.55 -9.82
C TYR A 173 -14.37 5.35 -8.99
N TYR A 174 -14.06 5.58 -7.71
CA TYR A 174 -13.73 4.55 -6.70
C TYR A 174 -14.62 3.29 -6.80
N ARG A 175 -15.94 3.46 -6.85
CA ARG A 175 -16.88 2.32 -6.89
C ARG A 175 -16.72 1.45 -8.14
N ARG A 176 -16.34 2.04 -9.28
CA ARG A 176 -16.10 1.29 -10.52
C ARG A 176 -14.77 0.55 -10.43
N ALA A 177 -13.70 1.23 -10.00
CA ALA A 177 -12.39 0.62 -9.79
C ALA A 177 -12.47 -0.57 -8.83
N ARG A 178 -13.14 -0.39 -7.68
CA ARG A 178 -13.35 -1.46 -6.69
C ARG A 178 -14.08 -2.67 -7.28
N LYS A 179 -15.19 -2.43 -8.01
CA LYS A 179 -15.96 -3.50 -8.65
C LYS A 179 -15.14 -4.26 -9.68
N GLU A 180 -14.31 -3.55 -10.46
CA GLU A 180 -13.45 -4.16 -11.46
C GLU A 180 -12.33 -5.00 -10.82
N LEU A 181 -11.69 -4.49 -9.77
CA LEU A 181 -10.67 -5.22 -9.00
C LEU A 181 -11.21 -6.52 -8.41
N MET A 182 -12.46 -6.52 -7.92
CA MET A 182 -13.11 -7.71 -7.35
C MET A 182 -13.43 -8.83 -8.36
N LYS A 183 -13.16 -8.62 -9.66
CA LYS A 183 -13.17 -9.71 -10.65
C LYS A 183 -11.94 -10.62 -10.55
N LEU A 184 -10.83 -10.10 -10.02
CA LEU A 184 -9.59 -10.85 -9.87
C LEU A 184 -9.73 -11.92 -8.78
N SER A 185 -9.12 -13.08 -9.03
CA SER A 185 -9.18 -14.20 -8.08
C SER A 185 -8.55 -13.83 -6.73
N GLY A 186 -9.29 -14.09 -5.66
CA GLY A 186 -8.85 -13.77 -4.30
C GLY A 186 -8.93 -12.29 -3.92
N VAL A 187 -9.45 -11.41 -4.77
CA VAL A 187 -9.66 -9.99 -4.44
C VAL A 187 -11.06 -9.76 -3.86
N GLY A 188 -11.15 -9.77 -2.53
CA GLY A 188 -12.35 -9.38 -1.80
C GLY A 188 -12.44 -7.87 -1.54
N GLU A 189 -13.52 -7.46 -0.87
CA GLU A 189 -13.81 -6.05 -0.51
C GLU A 189 -12.63 -5.29 0.09
N LYS A 190 -12.03 -5.84 1.16
CA LYS A 190 -10.89 -5.22 1.86
C LYS A 190 -9.68 -5.07 0.93
N VAL A 191 -9.36 -6.12 0.17
CA VAL A 191 -8.20 -6.12 -0.75
C VAL A 191 -8.41 -5.09 -1.86
N ALA A 192 -9.61 -5.03 -2.44
CA ALA A 192 -9.96 -4.03 -3.45
C ALA A 192 -9.87 -2.60 -2.89
N ASP A 193 -10.35 -2.35 -1.67
CA ASP A 193 -10.24 -1.05 -1.01
C ASP A 193 -8.78 -0.66 -0.74
N CYS A 194 -7.93 -1.61 -0.33
CA CYS A 194 -6.50 -1.37 -0.18
C CYS A 194 -5.85 -0.97 -1.51
N ILE A 195 -6.12 -1.69 -2.60
CA ILE A 195 -5.56 -1.37 -3.92
C ILE A 195 -6.08 -0.02 -4.43
N CYS A 196 -7.36 0.29 -4.19
CA CYS A 196 -7.94 1.58 -4.54
C CYS A 196 -7.23 2.73 -3.81
N LEU A 197 -6.94 2.57 -2.51
CA LEU A 197 -6.26 3.59 -1.72
C LEU A 197 -4.79 3.75 -2.10
N PHE A 198 -4.04 2.65 -2.10
CA PHE A 198 -2.58 2.69 -2.15
C PHE A 198 -1.96 2.64 -3.54
N ALA A 199 -2.73 2.28 -4.57
CA ALA A 199 -2.26 2.34 -5.98
C ALA A 199 -3.04 3.37 -6.80
N LEU A 200 -4.37 3.26 -6.80
CA LEU A 200 -5.24 4.13 -7.61
C LEU A 200 -5.45 5.51 -6.98
N HIS A 201 -4.95 5.71 -5.74
CA HIS A 201 -5.05 6.96 -5.00
C HIS A 201 -6.49 7.47 -4.85
N HIS A 202 -7.45 6.53 -4.74
CA HIS A 202 -8.83 6.83 -4.39
C HIS A 202 -8.94 7.09 -2.89
N MET A 203 -8.75 8.35 -2.50
CA MET A 203 -8.75 8.82 -1.09
C MET A 203 -10.08 8.63 -0.33
N ASP A 204 -11.12 8.20 -1.05
CA ASP A 204 -12.43 7.85 -0.50
C ASP A 204 -12.55 6.36 -0.12
N ALA A 205 -11.61 5.51 -0.54
CA ALA A 205 -11.53 4.12 -0.13
C ALA A 205 -11.26 4.02 1.37
N PHE A 206 -11.93 3.09 2.04
CA PHE A 206 -11.83 2.90 3.49
C PHE A 206 -11.68 1.41 3.78
N PRO A 207 -10.45 0.85 3.70
CA PRO A 207 -10.22 -0.57 3.96
C PRO A 207 -10.63 -0.96 5.37
N ILE A 208 -11.50 -1.97 5.51
CA ILE A 208 -11.96 -2.49 6.81
C ILE A 208 -11.41 -3.90 7.00
N ASP A 209 -10.40 -4.02 7.85
CA ASP A 209 -9.92 -5.30 8.38
C ASP A 209 -10.51 -5.60 9.77
N THR A 210 -9.93 -6.55 10.50
CA THR A 210 -10.37 -6.93 11.84
C THR A 210 -10.16 -5.82 12.87
N HIS A 211 -8.99 -5.15 12.85
CA HIS A 211 -8.66 -4.08 13.80
C HIS A 211 -9.55 -2.86 13.56
N ILE A 212 -9.70 -2.41 12.31
CA ILE A 212 -10.60 -1.31 11.97
C ILE A 212 -12.04 -1.64 12.35
N ARG A 213 -12.49 -2.89 12.14
CA ARG A 213 -13.84 -3.30 12.52
C ARG A 213 -14.07 -3.22 14.04
N GLN A 214 -13.08 -3.60 14.84
CA GLN A 214 -13.15 -3.47 16.30
C GLN A 214 -13.30 -2.00 16.71
N VAL A 215 -12.44 -1.11 16.17
CA VAL A 215 -12.54 0.33 16.42
C VAL A 215 -13.90 0.90 16.03
N LEU A 216 -14.42 0.53 14.86
CA LEU A 216 -15.73 1.00 14.42
C LEU A 216 -16.85 0.57 15.38
N ASN A 217 -16.78 -0.64 15.93
CA ASN A 217 -17.75 -1.13 16.90
C ASN A 217 -17.63 -0.43 18.26
N GLU A 218 -16.41 -0.08 18.67
CA GLU A 218 -16.14 0.52 19.98
C GLU A 218 -16.43 2.03 19.98
N HIS A 219 -15.85 2.76 19.03
CA HIS A 219 -15.86 4.23 19.00
C HIS A 219 -16.92 4.81 18.05
N TYR A 220 -17.38 4.06 17.06
CA TYR A 220 -18.27 4.54 16.01
C TYR A 220 -19.52 3.66 15.83
N ARG A 221 -20.23 3.35 16.92
CA ARG A 221 -21.43 2.49 16.93
C ARG A 221 -22.53 2.88 15.92
N ARG A 222 -22.60 4.16 15.54
CA ARG A 222 -23.54 4.70 14.54
C ARG A 222 -22.95 4.79 13.12
N GLY A 223 -21.79 4.18 12.92
CA GLY A 223 -20.98 4.28 11.71
C GLY A 223 -19.99 5.44 11.74
N PHE A 224 -18.86 5.25 11.06
CA PHE A 224 -17.89 6.32 10.82
C PHE A 224 -18.56 7.47 10.03
N PRO A 225 -18.29 8.76 10.35
CA PRO A 225 -18.92 9.91 9.70
C PRO A 225 -18.43 10.15 8.27
N ASN A 226 -18.72 9.19 7.38
CA ASN A 226 -18.28 9.12 5.98
C ASN A 226 -18.59 10.39 5.18
N ARG A 227 -19.72 11.04 5.44
CA ARG A 227 -20.12 12.28 4.75
C ARG A 227 -19.19 13.45 5.07
N ARG A 228 -18.72 13.55 6.32
CA ARG A 228 -17.82 14.63 6.76
C ARG A 228 -16.45 14.51 6.08
N TYR A 229 -15.97 13.29 5.95
CA TYR A 229 -14.62 13.01 5.48
C TYR A 229 -14.56 12.60 4.00
N HIS A 230 -15.58 12.94 3.21
CA HIS A 230 -15.57 12.70 1.77
C HIS A 230 -14.32 13.30 1.12
N GLY A 231 -13.63 12.50 0.29
CA GLY A 231 -12.36 12.82 -0.34
C GLY A 231 -11.12 12.54 0.52
N MET A 232 -11.28 12.11 1.78
CA MET A 232 -10.16 11.89 2.72
C MET A 232 -10.41 10.73 3.68
N ARG A 233 -11.38 9.86 3.39
CA ARG A 233 -11.75 8.72 4.24
C ARG A 233 -10.58 7.76 4.44
N GLY A 234 -9.81 7.50 3.38
CA GLY A 234 -8.63 6.64 3.44
C GLY A 234 -7.55 7.21 4.36
N ILE A 235 -7.36 8.53 4.37
CA ILE A 235 -6.42 9.19 5.29
C ILE A 235 -6.87 8.99 6.75
N MET A 236 -8.15 9.26 7.04
CA MET A 236 -8.68 9.03 8.39
C MET A 236 -8.54 7.57 8.82
N GLN A 237 -8.80 6.63 7.90
CA GLN A 237 -8.63 5.21 8.13
C GLN A 237 -7.18 4.85 8.47
N GLN A 238 -6.20 5.47 7.82
CA GLN A 238 -4.78 5.24 8.13
C GLN A 238 -4.36 5.76 9.50
N TYR A 239 -4.84 6.93 9.92
CA TYR A 239 -4.59 7.42 11.28
C TYR A 239 -5.15 6.44 12.32
N ILE A 240 -6.39 5.97 12.12
CA ILE A 240 -7.02 4.98 12.99
C ILE A 240 -6.20 3.68 13.01
N PHE A 241 -5.86 3.14 11.84
CA PHE A 241 -5.11 1.89 11.73
C PHE A 241 -3.76 1.94 12.46
N TYR A 242 -3.02 3.02 12.24
CA TYR A 242 -1.71 3.22 12.85
C TYR A 242 -1.80 3.36 14.38
N TYR A 243 -2.79 4.12 14.85
CA TYR A 243 -3.02 4.33 16.27
C TYR A 243 -3.28 3.00 17.01
N GLU A 244 -4.10 2.12 16.44
CA GLU A 244 -4.33 0.78 16.99
C GLU A 244 -3.05 -0.08 16.98
N LEU A 245 -2.31 -0.07 15.88
CA LEU A 245 -1.09 -0.87 15.75
C LEU A 245 -0.01 -0.47 16.78
N ILE A 246 0.09 0.82 17.10
CA ILE A 246 1.01 1.31 18.15
C ILE A 246 0.46 1.04 19.55
N GLY A 247 -0.84 1.26 19.76
CA GLY A 247 -1.49 0.98 21.03
C GLY A 247 -1.36 -0.49 21.45
N GLU A 248 -1.39 -1.42 20.49
CA GLU A 248 -1.15 -2.85 20.73
C GLU A 248 0.33 -3.16 21.07
N ARG A 249 1.30 -2.44 20.47
CA ARG A 249 2.74 -2.61 20.79
C ARG A 249 3.10 -2.17 22.21
N GLY A 250 2.27 -1.34 22.84
CA GLY A 250 2.40 -0.97 24.26
C GLY A 250 1.77 -1.98 25.25
N LYS A 251 1.15 -3.06 24.75
CA LYS A 251 0.51 -4.11 25.55
C LYS A 251 1.22 -5.48 25.46
N ILE A 252 2.42 -5.53 24.88
CA ILE A 252 3.26 -6.74 24.81
C ILE A 252 4.46 -6.58 25.74
#